data_AF-A0A921UKM0-F1
#
_entry.id   AF-A0A921UKM0-F1
#
_cell.length_a   1.000
_cell.length_b   1.000
_cell.length_c   1.000
_cell.angle_alpha   90.00
_cell.angle_beta   90.00
_cell.angle_gamma   90.00
#
_symmetry.space_group_name_H-M   'P 1'
#
loop_
_entity.id
_entity.type
_entity.pdbx_description
1 polymer ?
#
loop_
_entity_poly.entity_id
_entity_poly.type
_entity_poly.pdbx_seq_one_letter_code
_entity_poly.pdbx_strand_id
1 'polypeptide(L)'
;MAIAISQEAFDAMVRENMEDLGMDPDEALADAVEALTLQGADLSGIIKRVPGEAAAAEVSPVVRVLDELKASHSASSGSEQDLDGLVSLLDELRGLCSSGEGSENAAIAVRNGVVEALVALCASARVQQERLLATALKTLSSVLRDVASTEKFRQSEGPKIVMDLLKGGSENSDLLDAGFSVVAAGSAGNEVVKESFMDLKVDELILRVMKDKSKTNVQSLYDAIRVLLTPDDNRVVASQVYGYSRRFAEIGVAEVLVNALREQVAPSSLPSACAALKSIAVNDEICRSISESGGIDVLLQCIDEAGEQKNKVIARSCCSLLSKLAASDANKSAIIQRGGFDRFLKLTSRFSEDPAIVQEVLLKLEY
;
A
#
# COMPACT_ATOMS: atom_id res chain seq x y z
N MET A 1 19.32 15.31 -7.70
CA MET A 1 18.11 15.79 -7.02
C MET A 1 17.40 16.68 -8.01
N ALA A 2 16.12 16.42 -8.30
CA ALA A 2 15.34 17.29 -9.17
C ALA A 2 15.03 18.61 -8.44
N ILE A 3 14.92 19.70 -9.19
CA ILE A 3 14.62 21.03 -8.65
C ILE A 3 13.11 21.15 -8.44
N ALA A 4 12.65 21.39 -7.21
CA ALA A 4 11.22 21.60 -6.96
C ALA A 4 10.80 23.00 -7.46
N ILE A 5 9.69 23.09 -8.18
CA ILE A 5 9.12 24.36 -8.66
C ILE A 5 7.72 24.59 -8.10
N SER A 6 7.36 25.86 -7.83
CA SER A 6 6.02 26.29 -7.40
C SER A 6 5.05 26.41 -8.60
N GLN A 7 3.73 26.38 -8.40
CA GLN A 7 2.80 26.57 -9.54
C GLN A 7 2.85 28.03 -9.99
N GLU A 8 3.01 28.95 -9.04
CA GLU A 8 3.17 30.38 -9.29
C GLU A 8 4.45 30.67 -10.07
N ALA A 9 5.55 29.96 -9.77
CA ALA A 9 6.81 30.09 -10.49
C ALA A 9 6.71 29.53 -11.91
N PHE A 10 6.01 28.41 -12.11
CA PHE A 10 5.71 27.88 -13.43
C PHE A 10 4.85 28.87 -14.23
N ASP A 11 3.74 29.34 -13.65
CA ASP A 11 2.84 30.30 -14.27
C ASP A 11 3.53 31.65 -14.56
N ALA A 12 4.48 32.07 -13.71
CA ALA A 12 5.29 33.26 -13.95
C ALA A 12 6.21 33.08 -15.16
N MET A 13 6.90 31.94 -15.27
CA MET A 13 7.78 31.65 -16.40
C MET A 13 7.01 31.60 -17.74
N VAL A 14 5.83 30.98 -17.77
CA VAL A 14 4.98 30.98 -18.99
C VAL A 14 4.55 32.40 -19.34
N ARG A 15 4.20 33.22 -18.34
CA ARG A 15 3.82 34.62 -18.58
C ARG A 15 5.00 35.46 -19.10
N GLU A 16 6.18 35.29 -18.52
CA GLU A 16 7.41 35.96 -18.99
C GLU A 16 7.74 35.56 -20.43
N ASN A 17 7.60 34.28 -20.79
CA ASN A 17 7.77 33.83 -22.18
C ASN A 17 6.78 34.51 -23.15
N MET A 18 5.54 34.73 -22.72
CA MET A 18 4.54 35.46 -23.53
C MET A 18 4.84 36.96 -23.61
N GLU A 19 5.12 37.62 -22.49
CA GLU A 19 5.25 39.08 -22.39
C GLU A 19 6.61 39.59 -22.88
N ASP A 20 7.70 38.92 -22.51
CA ASP A 20 9.07 39.37 -22.79
C ASP A 20 9.62 38.82 -24.10
N LEU A 21 9.28 37.58 -24.46
CA LEU A 21 9.73 36.94 -25.70
C LEU A 21 8.70 37.03 -26.84
N GLY A 22 7.47 37.45 -26.54
CA GLY A 22 6.41 37.62 -27.53
C GLY A 22 5.94 36.31 -28.15
N MET A 23 6.12 35.19 -27.44
CA MET A 23 5.69 33.86 -27.89
C MET A 23 4.17 33.74 -27.90
N ASP A 24 3.64 32.91 -28.80
CA ASP A 24 2.24 32.50 -28.76
C ASP A 24 1.95 31.71 -27.46
N PRO A 25 0.74 31.75 -26.87
CA PRO A 25 0.44 31.07 -25.62
C PRO A 25 0.82 29.58 -25.58
N ASP A 26 0.54 28.82 -26.64
CA ASP A 26 0.86 27.40 -26.71
C ASP A 26 2.38 27.17 -26.81
N GLU A 27 3.07 28.05 -27.54
CA GLU A 27 4.53 28.04 -27.68
C GLU A 27 5.21 28.37 -26.35
N ALA A 28 4.74 29.40 -25.64
CA ALA A 28 5.26 29.82 -24.35
C ALA A 28 5.15 28.72 -23.30
N LEU A 29 4.02 28.00 -23.28
CA LEU A 29 3.80 26.86 -22.40
C LEU A 29 4.74 25.69 -22.73
N ALA A 30 4.86 25.35 -24.01
CA ALA A 30 5.74 24.27 -24.46
C ALA A 30 7.21 24.57 -24.13
N ASP A 31 7.66 25.80 -24.38
CA ASP A 31 9.02 26.26 -24.07
C ASP A 31 9.31 26.20 -22.57
N ALA A 32 8.39 26.70 -21.72
CA ALA A 32 8.56 26.65 -20.27
C ALA A 32 8.68 25.20 -19.75
N VAL A 33 7.86 24.28 -20.27
CA VAL A 33 7.94 22.86 -19.92
C VAL A 33 9.28 22.26 -20.35
N GLU A 34 9.74 22.54 -21.58
CA GLU A 34 11.01 22.04 -22.10
C GLU A 34 12.20 22.59 -21.30
N ALA A 35 12.24 23.90 -21.08
CA ALA A 35 13.32 24.57 -20.36
C ALA A 35 13.44 24.06 -18.92
N LEU A 36 12.34 23.94 -18.20
CA LEU A 36 12.33 23.41 -16.82
C LEU A 36 12.72 21.94 -16.77
N THR A 37 12.29 21.15 -17.75
CA THR A 37 12.69 19.75 -17.87
C THR A 37 14.20 19.63 -18.12
N LEU A 38 14.78 20.46 -19.00
CA LEU A 38 16.22 20.51 -19.27
C LEU A 38 17.04 20.93 -18.04
N GLN A 39 16.49 21.81 -17.21
CA GLN A 39 17.09 22.20 -15.93
C GLN A 39 16.96 21.12 -14.85
N GLY A 40 16.22 20.04 -15.11
CA GLY A 40 15.98 18.96 -14.17
C GLY A 40 14.96 19.33 -13.09
N ALA A 41 14.02 20.23 -13.38
CA ALA A 41 12.92 20.53 -12.48
C ALA A 41 11.92 19.36 -12.45
N ASP A 42 11.36 19.10 -11.27
CA ASP A 42 10.26 18.17 -11.10
C ASP A 42 8.93 18.88 -11.38
N LEU A 43 8.32 18.54 -12.51
CA LEU A 43 7.01 19.06 -12.92
C LEU A 43 5.84 18.20 -12.41
N SER A 44 6.11 17.20 -11.58
CA SER A 44 5.06 16.37 -10.97
C SER A 44 4.11 17.23 -10.14
N GLY A 45 2.81 17.13 -10.46
CA GLY A 45 1.75 17.89 -9.81
C GLY A 45 1.61 19.35 -10.27
N ILE A 46 2.38 19.80 -11.26
CA ILE A 46 2.19 21.11 -11.90
C ILE A 46 1.07 21.01 -12.94
N ILE A 47 0.13 21.94 -12.89
CA ILE A 47 -0.93 22.10 -13.89
C ILE A 47 -0.32 22.83 -15.09
N LYS A 48 -0.05 22.09 -16.16
CA LYS A 48 0.56 22.60 -17.39
C LYS A 48 -0.50 23.30 -18.24
N ARG A 49 -0.66 24.60 -18.05
CA ARG A 49 -1.66 25.43 -18.75
C ARG A 49 -1.12 26.84 -19.01
N VAL A 50 -1.76 27.54 -19.94
CA VAL A 50 -1.54 28.98 -20.11
C VAL A 50 -2.17 29.74 -18.94
N PRO A 51 -1.41 30.61 -18.25
CA PRO A 51 -1.94 31.47 -17.20
C PRO A 51 -2.95 32.49 -17.77
N GLY A 52 -4.14 32.57 -17.17
CA GLY A 52 -5.14 33.60 -17.49
C GLY A 52 -6.34 33.16 -18.33
N GLU A 53 -6.31 31.96 -18.94
CA GLU A 53 -7.44 31.47 -19.75
C GLU A 53 -8.59 30.87 -18.91
N ALA A 54 -8.30 30.41 -17.68
CA ALA A 54 -9.28 29.78 -16.77
C ALA A 54 -8.69 29.58 -15.35
N ALA A 55 -9.53 29.41 -14.32
CA ALA A 55 -9.08 29.05 -12.97
C ALA A 55 -8.57 27.58 -12.92
N ALA A 56 -7.73 27.23 -11.94
CA ALA A 56 -7.18 25.87 -11.83
C ALA A 56 -8.26 24.76 -11.77
N ALA A 57 -9.40 25.05 -11.11
CA ALA A 57 -10.56 24.16 -11.05
C ALA A 57 -11.30 24.01 -12.40
N GLU A 58 -11.19 24.99 -13.30
CA GLU A 58 -11.80 24.91 -14.63
C GLU A 58 -10.97 24.06 -15.61
N VAL A 59 -9.65 23.96 -15.35
CA VAL A 59 -8.71 23.23 -16.22
C VAL A 59 -8.40 21.84 -15.69
N SER A 60 -8.47 21.62 -14.37
CA SER A 60 -8.13 20.34 -13.75
C SER A 60 -9.34 19.74 -13.01
N PRO A 61 -9.91 18.63 -13.53
CA PRO A 61 -11.02 17.94 -12.87
C PRO A 61 -10.71 17.55 -11.43
N VAL A 62 -9.46 17.19 -11.13
CA VAL A 62 -9.07 16.77 -9.78
C VAL A 62 -9.06 17.94 -8.78
N VAL A 63 -8.65 19.13 -9.22
CA VAL A 63 -8.70 20.35 -8.38
C VAL A 63 -10.15 20.74 -8.10
N ARG A 64 -11.01 20.69 -9.13
CA ARG A 64 -12.45 20.96 -8.97
C ARG A 64 -13.08 20.05 -7.91
N VAL A 65 -12.93 18.74 -8.06
CA VAL A 65 -13.53 17.76 -7.12
C VAL A 65 -12.95 17.95 -5.71
N LEU A 66 -11.66 18.26 -5.59
CA LEU A 66 -11.04 18.51 -4.29
C LEU A 66 -11.60 19.77 -3.61
N ASP A 67 -11.79 20.86 -4.35
CA ASP A 67 -12.36 22.10 -3.80
C ASP A 67 -13.83 21.91 -3.40
N GLU A 68 -14.61 21.20 -4.22
CA GLU A 68 -15.97 20.78 -3.90
C GLU A 68 -16.02 19.90 -2.65
N LEU A 69 -15.07 18.97 -2.49
CA LEU A 69 -14.95 18.12 -1.30
C LEU A 69 -14.66 18.95 -0.05
N LYS A 70 -13.69 19.86 -0.10
CA LYS A 70 -13.34 20.76 1.02
C LYS A 70 -14.51 21.66 1.42
N ALA A 71 -15.21 22.22 0.44
CA ALA A 71 -16.38 23.06 0.67
C ALA A 71 -17.53 22.26 1.29
N SER A 72 -17.84 21.08 0.73
CA SER A 72 -18.90 20.20 1.22
C SER A 72 -18.61 19.67 2.62
N HIS A 73 -17.36 19.35 2.92
CA HIS A 73 -16.94 18.92 4.25
C HIS A 73 -17.11 20.04 5.28
N SER A 74 -16.73 21.27 4.93
CA SER A 74 -16.86 22.43 5.81
C SER A 74 -18.32 22.83 6.05
N ALA A 75 -19.19 22.66 5.05
CA ALA A 75 -20.61 23.00 5.13
C ALA A 75 -21.50 21.87 5.68
N SER A 76 -20.97 20.67 5.84
CA SER A 76 -21.75 19.47 6.17
C SER A 76 -22.45 19.62 7.52
N SER A 77 -23.77 19.41 7.51
CA SER A 77 -24.57 19.31 8.73
C SER A 77 -24.52 17.91 9.35
N GLY A 78 -23.88 16.96 8.66
CA GLY A 78 -23.88 15.54 8.99
C GLY A 78 -25.17 14.81 8.60
N SER A 79 -25.99 15.39 7.72
CA SER A 79 -27.18 14.73 7.18
C SER A 79 -26.81 13.57 6.24
N GLU A 80 -27.70 12.60 6.05
CA GLU A 80 -27.43 11.46 5.14
C GLU A 80 -27.15 11.91 3.70
N GLN A 81 -27.84 12.96 3.23
CA GLN A 81 -27.62 13.52 1.90
C GLN A 81 -26.22 14.15 1.78
N ASP A 82 -25.75 14.86 2.82
CA ASP A 82 -24.40 15.43 2.83
C ASP A 82 -23.35 14.30 2.79
N LEU A 83 -23.58 13.21 3.53
CA LEU A 83 -22.68 12.06 3.58
C LEU A 83 -22.60 11.32 2.23
N ASP A 84 -23.74 11.09 1.57
CA ASP A 84 -23.76 10.46 0.25
C ASP A 84 -23.08 11.35 -0.81
N GLY A 85 -23.28 12.68 -0.72
CA GLY A 85 -22.58 13.65 -1.57
C GLY A 85 -21.06 13.58 -1.40
N LEU A 86 -20.58 13.54 -0.15
CA LEU A 86 -19.15 13.38 0.15
C LEU A 86 -18.59 12.05 -0.36
N VAL A 87 -19.33 10.94 -0.17
CA VAL A 87 -18.92 9.63 -0.70
C VAL A 87 -18.79 9.66 -2.22
N SER A 88 -19.74 10.30 -2.93
CA SER A 88 -19.69 10.45 -4.38
C SER A 88 -18.45 11.24 -4.84
N LEU A 89 -18.16 12.37 -4.17
CA LEU A 89 -16.97 13.18 -4.48
C LEU A 89 -15.67 12.40 -4.23
N LEU A 90 -15.60 11.61 -3.16
CA LEU A 90 -14.44 10.78 -2.87
C LEU A 90 -14.25 9.67 -3.92
N ASP A 91 -15.33 9.01 -4.35
CA ASP A 91 -15.26 7.99 -5.40
C ASP A 91 -14.83 8.59 -6.75
N GLU A 92 -15.33 9.77 -7.11
CA GLU A 92 -14.89 10.50 -8.30
C GLU A 92 -13.40 10.86 -8.21
N LEU A 93 -12.98 11.45 -7.09
CA LEU A 93 -11.59 11.82 -6.83
C LEU A 93 -10.65 10.60 -6.92
N ARG A 94 -11.04 9.49 -6.31
CA ARG A 94 -10.30 8.21 -6.38
C ARG A 94 -10.23 7.69 -7.80
N GLY A 95 -11.32 7.78 -8.56
CA GLY A 95 -11.37 7.38 -9.97
C GLY A 95 -10.39 8.18 -10.84
N LEU A 96 -10.37 9.50 -10.65
CA LEU A 96 -9.45 10.41 -11.35
C LEU A 96 -7.98 10.12 -11.02
N CYS A 97 -7.69 9.73 -9.77
CA CYS A 97 -6.34 9.41 -9.34
C CYS A 97 -5.90 7.99 -9.73
N SER A 98 -6.82 7.07 -10.03
CA SER A 98 -6.48 5.64 -10.22
C SER A 98 -6.50 5.16 -11.68
N SER A 99 -6.96 5.97 -12.63
CA SER A 99 -7.16 5.57 -14.04
C SER A 99 -6.31 6.40 -15.00
N GLY A 100 -5.83 5.80 -16.10
CA GLY A 100 -5.11 6.51 -17.17
C GLY A 100 -3.95 7.37 -16.66
N GLU A 101 -4.06 8.69 -16.82
CA GLU A 101 -3.17 9.74 -16.29
C GLU A 101 -3.19 9.87 -14.75
N GLY A 102 -3.73 8.87 -14.04
CA GLY A 102 -3.98 8.91 -12.61
C GLY A 102 -2.75 9.17 -11.75
N SER A 103 -1.55 8.85 -12.23
CA SER A 103 -0.31 9.23 -11.53
C SER A 103 -0.06 10.73 -11.52
N GLU A 104 -0.34 11.42 -12.63
CA GLU A 104 -0.22 12.87 -12.73
C GLU A 104 -1.34 13.56 -11.93
N ASN A 105 -2.57 13.07 -12.04
CA ASN A 105 -3.70 13.57 -11.24
C ASN A 105 -3.48 13.40 -9.74
N ALA A 106 -2.92 12.28 -9.30
CA ALA A 106 -2.59 12.07 -7.89
C ALA A 106 -1.54 13.07 -7.41
N ALA A 107 -0.50 13.34 -8.21
CA ALA A 107 0.51 14.34 -7.88
C ALA A 107 -0.09 15.76 -7.79
N ILE A 108 -0.99 16.12 -8.72
CA ILE A 108 -1.72 17.40 -8.68
C ILE A 108 -2.58 17.46 -7.40
N ALA A 109 -3.32 16.40 -7.08
CA ALA A 109 -4.15 16.35 -5.88
C ALA A 109 -3.33 16.50 -4.58
N VAL A 110 -2.21 15.78 -4.47
CA VAL A 110 -1.26 15.85 -3.34
C VAL A 110 -0.72 17.26 -3.18
N ARG A 111 -0.32 17.89 -4.28
CA ARG A 111 0.18 19.27 -4.28
C ARG A 111 -0.89 20.25 -3.80
N ASN A 112 -2.15 20.03 -4.19
CA ASN A 112 -3.31 20.85 -3.81
C ASN A 112 -3.95 20.47 -2.46
N GLY A 113 -3.29 19.63 -1.66
CA GLY A 113 -3.66 19.38 -0.26
C GLY A 113 -4.70 18.27 -0.05
N VAL A 114 -4.82 17.31 -0.97
CA VAL A 114 -5.77 16.20 -0.83
C VAL A 114 -5.50 15.34 0.39
N VAL A 115 -4.23 15.11 0.74
CA VAL A 115 -3.85 14.23 1.86
C VAL A 115 -4.32 14.85 3.17
N GLU A 116 -4.04 16.12 3.36
CA GLU A 116 -4.41 16.93 4.51
C GLU A 116 -5.94 16.99 4.64
N ALA A 117 -6.66 17.22 3.53
CA ALA A 117 -8.13 17.25 3.51
C ALA A 117 -8.75 15.89 3.89
N LEU A 118 -8.25 14.78 3.34
CA LEU A 118 -8.75 13.44 3.65
C LEU A 118 -8.46 13.04 5.10
N VAL A 119 -7.29 13.42 5.63
CA VAL A 119 -6.95 13.17 7.03
C VAL A 119 -7.87 13.98 7.96
N ALA A 120 -8.14 15.25 7.64
CA ALA A 120 -9.09 16.08 8.39
C ALA A 120 -10.54 15.53 8.32
N LEU A 121 -10.96 15.02 7.16
CA LEU A 121 -12.24 14.35 7.00
C LEU A 121 -12.34 13.12 7.92
N CYS A 122 -11.34 12.24 7.88
CA CYS A 122 -11.26 11.06 8.75
C CYS A 122 -11.25 11.42 10.25
N ALA A 123 -10.59 12.50 10.64
CA ALA A 123 -10.52 12.95 12.04
C ALA A 123 -11.85 13.51 12.57
N SER A 124 -12.64 14.14 11.69
CA SER A 124 -13.90 14.80 12.06
C SER A 124 -15.14 13.91 11.90
N ALA A 125 -15.05 12.87 11.08
CA ALA A 125 -16.14 11.92 10.86
C ALA A 125 -16.42 11.09 12.12
N ARG A 126 -17.69 10.76 12.34
CA ARG A 126 -18.10 9.90 13.46
C ARG A 126 -17.79 8.44 13.13
N VAL A 127 -17.42 7.65 14.14
CA VAL A 127 -17.10 6.22 13.96
C VAL A 127 -18.26 5.44 13.31
N GLN A 128 -19.52 5.87 13.53
CA GLN A 128 -20.70 5.25 12.92
C GLN A 128 -20.83 5.51 11.40
N GLN A 129 -20.09 6.48 10.86
CA GLN A 129 -20.11 6.82 9.43
C GLN A 129 -19.13 5.92 8.64
N GLU A 130 -19.26 4.61 8.84
CA GLU A 130 -18.29 3.61 8.35
C GLU A 130 -18.10 3.65 6.83
N ARG A 131 -19.18 3.87 6.07
CA ARG A 131 -19.11 3.99 4.59
C ARG A 131 -18.27 5.19 4.16
N LEU A 132 -18.50 6.36 4.77
CA LEU A 132 -17.73 7.57 4.48
C LEU A 132 -16.26 7.36 4.84
N LEU A 133 -16.00 6.84 6.04
CA LEU A 133 -14.65 6.55 6.52
C LEU A 133 -13.91 5.56 5.61
N ALA A 134 -14.58 4.47 5.20
CA ALA A 134 -13.99 3.48 4.33
C ALA A 134 -13.67 4.06 2.94
N THR A 135 -14.56 4.86 2.35
CA THR A 135 -14.30 5.52 1.06
C THR A 135 -13.19 6.57 1.18
N ALA A 136 -13.17 7.35 2.26
CA ALA A 136 -12.12 8.34 2.52
C ALA A 136 -10.75 7.68 2.68
N LEU A 137 -10.65 6.58 3.44
CA LEU A 137 -9.42 5.83 3.63
C LEU A 137 -8.96 5.14 2.33
N LYS A 138 -9.88 4.56 1.53
CA LYS A 138 -9.56 4.01 0.20
C LYS A 138 -9.02 5.07 -0.76
N THR A 139 -9.57 6.28 -0.68
CA THR A 139 -9.10 7.42 -1.47
C THR A 139 -7.72 7.86 -0.99
N LEU A 140 -7.53 7.96 0.34
CA LEU A 140 -6.26 8.30 0.96
C LEU A 140 -5.16 7.30 0.59
N SER A 141 -5.41 5.99 0.69
CA SER A 141 -4.43 4.97 0.28
C SER A 141 -4.07 5.09 -1.20
N SER A 142 -5.00 5.55 -2.05
CA SER A 142 -4.74 5.67 -3.50
C SER A 142 -3.83 6.84 -3.88
N VAL A 143 -3.71 7.87 -3.01
CA VAL A 143 -2.89 9.07 -3.24
C VAL A 143 -1.56 9.05 -2.49
N LEU A 144 -1.37 8.12 -1.54
CA LEU A 144 -0.10 7.88 -0.85
C LEU A 144 0.81 6.99 -1.72
N ARG A 145 1.54 7.61 -2.64
CA ARG A 145 2.33 6.89 -3.67
C ARG A 145 3.83 7.06 -3.55
N ASP A 146 4.26 8.08 -2.83
CA ASP A 146 5.65 8.51 -2.77
C ASP A 146 6.01 9.13 -1.43
N VAL A 147 7.28 9.49 -1.29
CA VAL A 147 7.80 10.13 -0.09
C VAL A 147 7.09 11.47 0.20
N ALA A 148 6.76 12.27 -0.82
CA ALA A 148 6.15 13.58 -0.59
C ALA A 148 4.74 13.47 -0.01
N SER A 149 3.92 12.60 -0.58
CA SER A 149 2.56 12.30 -0.11
C SER A 149 2.56 11.64 1.29
N THR A 150 3.47 10.71 1.55
CA THR A 150 3.59 10.06 2.87
C THR A 150 4.13 11.00 3.95
N GLU A 151 5.00 11.96 3.62
CA GLU A 151 5.42 13.01 4.55
C GLU A 151 4.28 13.98 4.90
N LYS A 152 3.46 14.39 3.93
CA LYS A 152 2.24 15.18 4.19
C LYS A 152 1.26 14.44 5.10
N PHE A 153 1.09 13.12 4.86
CA PHE A 153 0.27 12.25 5.71
C PHE A 153 0.79 12.21 7.15
N ARG A 154 2.11 12.04 7.33
CA ARG A 154 2.76 12.07 8.65
C ARG A 154 2.55 13.41 9.35
N GLN A 155 2.80 14.52 8.66
CA GLN A 155 2.68 15.88 9.19
C GLN A 155 1.25 16.23 9.61
N SER A 156 0.25 15.59 9.00
CA SER A 156 -1.17 15.81 9.31
C SER A 156 -1.70 14.94 10.45
N GLU A 157 -0.83 14.31 11.26
CA GLU A 157 -1.19 13.28 12.25
C GLU A 157 -1.90 12.05 11.66
N GLY A 158 -1.73 11.79 10.36
CA GLY A 158 -2.38 10.71 9.62
C GLY A 158 -2.23 9.33 10.27
N PRO A 159 -1.02 8.87 10.67
CA PRO A 159 -0.85 7.58 11.33
C PRO A 159 -1.69 7.44 12.60
N LYS A 160 -1.77 8.48 13.42
CA LYS A 160 -2.54 8.49 14.68
C LYS A 160 -4.03 8.41 14.41
N ILE A 161 -4.54 9.23 13.50
CA ILE A 161 -5.97 9.25 13.12
C ILE A 161 -6.40 7.88 12.57
N VAL A 162 -5.62 7.29 11.67
CA VAL A 162 -5.91 5.94 11.13
C VAL A 162 -5.90 4.88 12.23
N MET A 163 -4.92 4.94 13.14
CA MET A 163 -4.84 4.00 14.25
C MET A 163 -5.99 4.14 15.25
N ASP A 164 -6.45 5.37 15.51
CA ASP A 164 -7.60 5.62 16.39
C ASP A 164 -8.89 5.08 15.77
N LEU A 165 -9.09 5.26 14.45
CA LEU A 165 -10.21 4.68 13.72
C LEU A 165 -10.19 3.14 13.75
N LEU A 166 -9.04 2.51 13.48
CA LEU A 166 -8.90 1.06 13.51
C LEU A 166 -9.09 0.48 14.93
N LYS A 167 -8.69 1.22 15.98
CA LYS A 167 -8.90 0.83 17.39
C LYS A 167 -10.32 1.09 17.87
N GLY A 168 -11.03 2.04 17.23
CA GLY A 168 -12.38 2.50 17.57
C GLY A 168 -13.48 1.43 17.47
N GLY A 169 -13.15 0.22 17.04
CA GLY A 169 -13.97 -0.96 17.29
C GLY A 169 -14.95 -1.32 16.17
N SER A 170 -14.67 -0.96 14.91
CA SER A 170 -15.51 -1.43 13.80
C SER A 170 -15.35 -2.95 13.62
N GLU A 171 -16.47 -3.67 13.67
CA GLU A 171 -16.57 -5.05 13.14
C GLU A 171 -16.58 -5.05 11.60
N ASN A 172 -16.71 -3.87 10.99
CA ASN A 172 -16.77 -3.70 9.55
C ASN A 172 -15.43 -4.05 8.87
N SER A 173 -15.45 -5.13 8.09
CA SER A 173 -14.31 -5.61 7.32
C SER A 173 -13.81 -4.59 6.29
N ASP A 174 -14.71 -3.80 5.69
CA ASP A 174 -14.35 -2.83 4.65
C ASP A 174 -13.61 -1.63 5.24
N LEU A 175 -13.98 -1.22 6.46
CA LEU A 175 -13.28 -0.14 7.15
C LEU A 175 -11.90 -0.59 7.61
N LEU A 176 -11.79 -1.81 8.14
CA LEU A 176 -10.50 -2.41 8.47
C LEU A 176 -9.62 -2.54 7.23
N ASP A 177 -10.19 -3.01 6.12
CA ASP A 177 -9.45 -3.18 4.87
C ASP A 177 -8.97 -1.83 4.30
N ALA A 178 -9.83 -0.81 4.35
CA ALA A 178 -9.44 0.54 3.95
C ALA A 178 -8.34 1.11 4.87
N GLY A 179 -8.45 0.93 6.19
CA GLY A 179 -7.47 1.44 7.14
C GLY A 179 -6.11 0.75 7.02
N PHE A 180 -6.07 -0.57 6.91
CA PHE A 180 -4.80 -1.29 6.67
C PHE A 180 -4.22 -1.01 5.28
N SER A 181 -5.05 -0.72 4.28
CA SER A 181 -4.57 -0.20 2.99
C SER A 181 -3.83 1.13 3.15
N VAL A 182 -4.31 2.02 4.04
CA VAL A 182 -3.59 3.26 4.37
C VAL A 182 -2.31 2.99 5.16
N VAL A 183 -2.32 2.04 6.11
CA VAL A 183 -1.09 1.62 6.81
C VAL A 183 -0.03 1.14 5.81
N ALA A 184 -0.42 0.29 4.86
CA ALA A 184 0.48 -0.20 3.82
C ALA A 184 0.99 0.93 2.92
N ALA A 185 0.09 1.74 2.34
CA ALA A 185 0.45 2.81 1.41
C ALA A 185 1.29 3.91 2.09
N GLY A 186 0.93 4.31 3.31
CA GLY A 186 1.65 5.30 4.11
C GLY A 186 3.07 4.86 4.50
N SER A 187 3.27 3.56 4.70
CA SER A 187 4.54 2.97 5.13
C SER A 187 5.50 2.68 3.98
N ALA A 188 5.01 2.54 2.75
CA ALA A 188 5.83 2.14 1.61
C ALA A 188 6.95 3.16 1.34
N GLY A 189 8.21 2.71 1.37
CA GLY A 189 9.37 3.56 1.14
C GLY A 189 9.60 4.66 2.19
N ASN A 190 8.94 4.59 3.35
CA ASN A 190 9.06 5.62 4.39
C ASN A 190 9.22 5.01 5.80
N GLU A 191 10.46 4.90 6.28
CA GLU A 191 10.76 4.32 7.60
C GLU A 191 10.25 5.15 8.77
N VAL A 192 10.11 6.47 8.60
CA VAL A 192 9.60 7.37 9.65
C VAL A 192 8.10 7.13 9.88
N VAL A 193 7.35 6.86 8.81
CA VAL A 193 5.93 6.49 8.94
C VAL A 193 5.77 5.08 9.52
N LYS A 194 6.65 4.13 9.15
CA LYS A 194 6.67 2.79 9.78
C LYS A 194 6.89 2.90 11.29
N GLU A 195 7.90 3.67 11.71
CA GLU A 195 8.19 3.93 13.13
C GLU A 195 6.97 4.51 13.84
N SER A 196 6.32 5.51 13.24
CA SER A 196 5.08 6.11 13.78
C SER A 196 3.98 5.07 14.02
N PHE A 197 3.75 4.14 13.09
CA PHE A 197 2.76 3.06 13.28
C PHE A 197 3.21 2.04 14.35
N MET A 198 4.50 1.71 14.42
CA MET A 198 5.05 0.78 15.41
C MET A 198 4.98 1.33 16.84
N ASP A 199 5.16 2.63 17.01
CA ASP A 199 4.97 3.35 18.27
C ASP A 199 3.50 3.36 18.70
N LEU A 200 2.59 3.51 17.72
CA LEU A 200 1.14 3.43 17.92
C LEU A 200 0.61 2.00 18.14
N LYS A 201 1.50 0.99 18.19
CA LYS A 201 1.18 -0.42 18.44
C LYS A 201 0.34 -1.09 17.33
N VAL A 202 0.69 -0.82 16.07
CA VAL A 202 0.03 -1.46 14.91
C VAL A 202 0.17 -2.99 14.91
N ASP A 203 1.28 -3.51 15.42
CA ASP A 203 1.56 -4.95 15.57
C ASP A 203 0.58 -5.64 16.53
N GLU A 204 0.30 -5.03 17.68
CA GLU A 204 -0.69 -5.55 18.64
C GLU A 204 -2.12 -5.47 18.09
N LEU A 205 -2.43 -4.43 17.33
CA LEU A 205 -3.71 -4.29 16.64
C LEU A 205 -3.88 -5.36 15.56
N ILE A 206 -2.87 -5.60 14.73
CA ILE A 206 -2.86 -6.65 13.71
C ILE A 206 -3.11 -8.02 14.37
N LEU A 207 -2.37 -8.34 15.43
CA LEU A 207 -2.55 -9.59 16.16
C LEU A 207 -3.99 -9.76 16.68
N ARG A 208 -4.57 -8.68 17.23
CA ARG A 208 -5.96 -8.68 17.73
C ARG A 208 -6.96 -8.92 16.60
N VAL A 209 -6.83 -8.21 15.49
CA VAL A 209 -7.72 -8.34 14.33
C VAL A 209 -7.64 -9.75 13.75
N MET A 210 -6.45 -10.32 13.63
CA MET A 210 -6.27 -11.67 13.09
C MET A 210 -6.83 -12.78 13.99
N LYS A 211 -6.81 -12.59 15.32
CA LYS A 211 -7.40 -13.56 16.27
C LYS A 211 -8.92 -13.56 16.23
N ASP A 212 -9.52 -12.48 15.74
CA ASP A 212 -10.96 -12.35 15.60
C ASP A 212 -11.42 -13.02 14.29
N LYS A 213 -12.00 -14.23 14.42
CA LYS A 213 -12.40 -15.07 13.28
C LYS A 213 -13.47 -14.43 12.39
N SER A 214 -14.20 -13.42 12.87
CA SER A 214 -15.16 -12.65 12.07
C SER A 214 -14.50 -11.76 11.00
N LYS A 215 -13.18 -11.53 11.12
CA LYS A 215 -12.39 -10.59 10.30
C LYS A 215 -11.43 -11.30 9.33
N THR A 216 -11.78 -12.54 8.96
CA THR A 216 -10.94 -13.48 8.22
C THR A 216 -10.58 -13.07 6.78
N ASN A 217 -11.14 -11.97 6.26
CA ASN A 217 -10.99 -11.58 4.86
C ASN A 217 -10.39 -10.18 4.62
N VAL A 218 -9.70 -9.61 5.61
CA VAL A 218 -9.03 -8.31 5.46
C VAL A 218 -7.68 -8.51 4.74
N GLN A 219 -7.69 -8.52 3.41
CA GLN A 219 -6.49 -8.80 2.60
C GLN A 219 -5.38 -7.77 2.84
N SER A 220 -5.74 -6.49 2.91
CA SER A 220 -4.80 -5.38 3.11
C SER A 220 -4.02 -5.46 4.42
N LEU A 221 -4.50 -6.21 5.42
CA LEU A 221 -3.76 -6.47 6.66
C LEU A 221 -2.47 -7.23 6.36
N TYR A 222 -2.51 -8.22 5.46
CA TYR A 222 -1.30 -8.96 5.07
C TYR A 222 -0.31 -8.06 4.32
N ASP A 223 -0.82 -7.16 3.47
CA ASP A 223 0.01 -6.18 2.78
C ASP A 223 0.62 -5.15 3.74
N ALA A 224 -0.11 -4.72 4.76
CA ALA A 224 0.41 -3.87 5.82
C ALA A 224 1.56 -4.54 6.57
N ILE A 225 1.41 -5.81 6.98
CA ILE A 225 2.51 -6.59 7.59
C ILE A 225 3.72 -6.63 6.66
N ARG A 226 3.52 -7.00 5.39
CA ARG A 226 4.60 -7.11 4.41
C ARG A 226 5.36 -5.79 4.27
N VAL A 227 4.66 -4.67 4.10
CA VAL A 227 5.27 -3.36 3.87
C VAL A 227 5.95 -2.82 5.13
N LEU A 228 5.33 -2.92 6.30
CA LEU A 228 5.94 -2.56 7.59
C LEU A 228 7.23 -3.33 7.84
N LEU A 229 7.34 -4.54 7.29
CA LEU A 229 8.47 -5.44 7.46
C LEU A 229 9.38 -5.56 6.22
N THR A 230 9.30 -4.61 5.29
CA THR A 230 10.21 -4.53 4.13
C THR A 230 11.13 -3.32 4.30
N PRO A 231 12.46 -3.44 4.28
CA PRO A 231 13.36 -2.29 4.32
C PRO A 231 13.49 -1.65 2.93
N ASP A 232 12.52 -0.79 2.56
CA ASP A 232 12.38 -0.20 1.21
C ASP A 232 12.60 1.32 1.14
N ASP A 233 13.10 1.94 2.21
CA ASP A 233 13.48 3.35 2.21
C ASP A 233 14.99 3.53 1.98
N ASN A 234 15.34 3.90 0.75
CA ASN A 234 16.73 4.09 0.35
C ASN A 234 17.37 5.37 0.93
N ARG A 235 16.61 6.21 1.65
CA ARG A 235 17.12 7.46 2.26
C ARG A 235 17.77 7.21 3.62
N VAL A 236 17.50 6.06 4.24
CA VAL A 236 17.98 5.71 5.57
C VAL A 236 19.11 4.69 5.47
N VAL A 237 20.19 4.91 6.23
CA VAL A 237 21.38 4.03 6.23
C VAL A 237 21.13 2.70 6.95
N ALA A 238 20.28 2.71 7.98
CA ALA A 238 19.92 1.52 8.75
C ALA A 238 18.43 1.52 9.10
N SER A 239 17.71 0.52 8.60
CA SER A 239 16.29 0.33 8.89
C SER A 239 16.07 -0.48 10.18
N GLN A 240 15.01 -0.16 10.93
CA GLN A 240 14.59 -0.88 12.14
C GLN A 240 13.70 -2.10 11.82
N VAL A 241 13.39 -2.33 10.55
CA VAL A 241 12.49 -3.40 10.08
C VAL A 241 12.87 -4.78 10.61
N TYR A 242 14.16 -5.10 10.72
CA TYR A 242 14.58 -6.37 11.30
C TYR A 242 14.10 -6.54 12.76
N GLY A 243 14.17 -5.47 13.55
CA GLY A 243 13.63 -5.42 14.91
C GLY A 243 12.11 -5.54 14.93
N TYR A 244 11.43 -4.91 13.98
CA TYR A 244 9.98 -5.05 13.83
C TYR A 244 9.59 -6.49 13.50
N SER A 245 10.25 -7.15 12.55
CA SER A 245 9.97 -8.56 12.19
C SER A 245 10.11 -9.49 13.40
N ARG A 246 11.16 -9.28 14.21
CA ARG A 246 11.34 -9.99 15.49
C ARG A 246 10.18 -9.75 16.45
N ARG A 247 9.79 -8.49 16.65
CA ARG A 247 8.67 -8.13 17.53
C ARG A 247 7.35 -8.78 17.06
N PHE A 248 7.07 -8.79 15.75
CA PHE A 248 5.91 -9.48 15.17
C PHE A 248 5.92 -10.99 15.45
N ALA A 249 7.08 -11.64 15.35
CA ALA A 249 7.22 -13.05 15.72
C ALA A 249 7.04 -13.27 17.23
N GLU A 250 7.68 -12.44 18.07
CA GLU A 250 7.66 -12.53 19.53
C GLU A 250 6.24 -12.37 20.12
N ILE A 251 5.39 -11.50 19.55
CA ILE A 251 4.00 -11.35 19.99
C ILE A 251 3.05 -12.42 19.41
N GLY A 252 3.55 -13.29 18.53
CA GLY A 252 2.79 -14.43 17.98
C GLY A 252 2.04 -14.18 16.66
N VAL A 253 2.35 -13.11 15.90
CA VAL A 253 1.69 -12.87 14.59
C VAL A 253 2.01 -14.01 13.61
N ALA A 254 3.23 -14.54 13.63
CA ALA A 254 3.64 -15.65 12.77
C ALA A 254 2.77 -16.90 12.96
N GLU A 255 2.48 -17.27 14.21
CA GLU A 255 1.64 -18.43 14.53
C GLU A 255 0.19 -18.21 14.05
N VAL A 256 -0.36 -17.01 14.28
CA VAL A 256 -1.72 -16.68 13.81
C VAL A 256 -1.79 -16.68 12.28
N LEU A 257 -0.75 -16.25 11.57
CA LEU A 257 -0.67 -16.34 10.10
C LEU A 257 -0.64 -17.80 9.62
N VAL A 258 0.11 -18.68 10.28
CA VAL A 258 0.11 -20.11 9.96
C VAL A 258 -1.28 -20.71 10.18
N ASN A 259 -1.97 -20.34 11.27
CA ASN A 259 -3.33 -20.77 11.55
C ASN A 259 -4.32 -20.26 10.49
N ALA A 260 -4.20 -18.99 10.07
CA ALA A 260 -5.01 -18.43 8.98
C ALA A 260 -4.80 -19.20 7.67
N LEU A 261 -3.54 -19.49 7.30
CA LEU A 261 -3.23 -20.31 6.12
C LEU A 261 -3.84 -21.71 6.22
N ARG A 262 -3.82 -22.33 7.42
CA ARG A 262 -4.43 -23.65 7.67
C ARG A 262 -5.94 -23.64 7.54
N GLU A 263 -6.60 -22.58 8.01
CA GLU A 263 -8.05 -22.38 7.91
C GLU A 263 -8.49 -21.99 6.48
N GLN A 264 -7.58 -22.05 5.50
CA GLN A 264 -7.80 -21.72 4.08
C GLN A 264 -8.27 -20.28 3.88
N VAL A 265 -7.35 -19.32 4.09
CA VAL A 265 -7.54 -17.93 3.63
C VAL A 265 -8.11 -17.91 2.21
N ALA A 266 -8.93 -16.91 1.90
CA ALA A 266 -9.46 -16.74 0.56
C ALA A 266 -8.33 -16.85 -0.50
N PRO A 267 -8.54 -17.58 -1.62
CA PRO A 267 -7.49 -17.80 -2.61
C PRO A 267 -6.84 -16.51 -3.14
N SER A 268 -7.59 -15.40 -3.15
CA SER A 268 -7.09 -14.06 -3.50
C SER A 268 -6.10 -13.48 -2.48
N SER A 269 -6.25 -13.82 -1.20
CA SER A 269 -5.44 -13.29 -0.09
C SER A 269 -4.23 -14.17 0.25
N LEU A 270 -4.23 -15.44 -0.15
CA LEU A 270 -3.17 -16.39 0.15
C LEU A 270 -1.77 -15.89 -0.30
N PRO A 271 -1.57 -15.33 -1.51
CA PRO A 271 -0.28 -14.75 -1.89
C PRO A 271 0.20 -13.65 -0.94
N SER A 272 -0.68 -12.73 -0.55
CA SER A 272 -0.34 -11.66 0.42
C SER A 272 -0.02 -12.24 1.79
N ALA A 273 -0.77 -13.24 2.27
CA ALA A 273 -0.52 -13.91 3.54
C ALA A 273 0.84 -14.64 3.57
N CYS A 274 1.19 -15.35 2.49
CA CYS A 274 2.52 -15.97 2.34
C CYS A 274 3.64 -14.92 2.35
N ALA A 275 3.43 -13.79 1.66
CA ALA A 275 4.42 -12.71 1.62
C ALA A 275 4.59 -12.03 2.99
N ALA A 276 3.50 -11.83 3.74
CA ALA A 276 3.53 -11.33 5.11
C ALA A 276 4.33 -12.26 6.04
N LEU A 277 4.04 -13.56 6.02
CA LEU A 277 4.75 -14.54 6.84
C LEU A 277 6.24 -14.65 6.44
N LYS A 278 6.55 -14.49 5.16
CA LYS A 278 7.93 -14.45 4.65
C LYS A 278 8.70 -13.24 5.20
N SER A 279 8.06 -12.08 5.33
CA SER A 279 8.68 -10.87 5.90
C SER A 279 8.93 -10.97 7.42
N ILE A 280 8.21 -11.87 8.12
CA ILE A 280 8.45 -12.14 9.54
C ILE A 280 9.62 -13.13 9.73
N ALA A 281 9.79 -14.09 8.81
CA ALA A 281 10.79 -15.16 8.88
C ALA A 281 12.24 -14.67 8.66
N VAL A 282 12.76 -13.78 9.51
CA VAL A 282 14.04 -13.06 9.28
C VAL A 282 15.28 -13.77 9.83
N ASN A 283 15.13 -14.81 10.65
CA ASN A 283 16.24 -15.58 11.21
C ASN A 283 15.89 -17.07 11.40
N ASP A 284 16.90 -17.87 11.74
CA ASP A 284 16.78 -19.33 11.90
C ASP A 284 15.77 -19.73 13.00
N GLU A 285 15.77 -19.02 14.13
CA GLU A 285 14.86 -19.28 15.26
C GLU A 285 13.39 -19.07 14.88
N ILE A 286 13.09 -17.96 14.20
CA ILE A 286 11.73 -17.66 13.73
C ILE A 286 11.32 -18.64 12.64
N CYS A 287 12.21 -18.97 11.70
CA CYS A 287 11.95 -20.00 10.69
C CYS A 287 11.58 -21.34 11.33
N ARG A 288 12.32 -21.77 12.36
CA ARG A 288 12.04 -23.01 13.11
C ARG A 288 10.70 -22.93 13.82
N SER A 289 10.40 -21.83 14.50
CA SER A 289 9.12 -21.62 15.18
C SER A 289 7.93 -21.73 14.21
N ILE A 290 8.01 -21.12 13.03
CA ILE A 290 6.95 -21.23 11.99
C ILE A 290 6.73 -22.69 11.56
N SER A 291 7.81 -23.46 11.43
CA SER A 291 7.77 -24.89 11.09
C SER A 291 7.14 -25.73 12.21
N GLU A 292 7.50 -25.46 13.47
CA GLU A 292 6.94 -26.10 14.67
C GLU A 292 5.45 -25.81 14.82
N SER A 293 4.98 -24.62 14.44
CA SER A 293 3.55 -24.28 14.36
C SER A 293 2.82 -24.98 13.20
N GLY A 294 3.49 -25.84 12.42
CA GLY A 294 2.91 -26.59 11.30
C GLY A 294 2.91 -25.84 9.96
N GLY A 295 3.67 -24.76 9.83
CA GLY A 295 3.70 -23.95 8.60
C GLY A 295 4.14 -24.73 7.36
N ILE A 296 5.07 -25.69 7.49
CA ILE A 296 5.51 -26.52 6.36
C ILE A 296 4.38 -27.39 5.83
N ASP A 297 3.59 -28.04 6.69
CA ASP A 297 2.48 -28.90 6.25
C ASP A 297 1.46 -28.11 5.44
N VAL A 298 1.08 -26.95 5.97
CA VAL A 298 0.11 -26.05 5.35
C VAL A 298 0.61 -25.59 3.97
N LEU A 299 1.88 -25.19 3.86
CA LEU A 299 2.44 -24.75 2.57
C LEU A 299 2.51 -25.88 1.54
N LEU A 300 2.87 -27.10 1.96
CA LEU A 300 2.90 -28.25 1.07
C LEU A 300 1.49 -28.61 0.56
N GLN A 301 0.47 -28.51 1.42
CA GLN A 301 -0.92 -28.67 1.02
C GLN A 301 -1.35 -27.58 0.01
N CYS A 302 -1.05 -26.31 0.30
CA CYS A 302 -1.37 -25.21 -0.62
C CYS A 302 -0.66 -25.36 -1.97
N ILE A 303 0.55 -25.94 -2.01
CA ILE A 303 1.28 -26.25 -3.24
C ILE A 303 0.55 -27.32 -4.07
N ASP A 304 0.08 -28.39 -3.42
CA ASP A 304 -0.67 -29.46 -4.09
C ASP A 304 -1.95 -28.88 -4.72
N GLU A 305 -2.74 -28.14 -3.93
CA GLU A 305 -3.99 -27.49 -4.36
C GLU A 305 -3.75 -26.48 -5.49
N ALA A 306 -2.71 -25.64 -5.39
CA ALA A 306 -2.36 -24.68 -6.43
C ALA A 306 -1.95 -25.37 -7.74
N GLY A 307 -1.25 -26.51 -7.65
CA GLY A 307 -0.94 -27.33 -8.80
C GLY A 307 -2.17 -27.91 -9.46
N GLU A 308 -3.16 -28.36 -8.69
CA GLU A 308 -4.42 -28.92 -9.22
C GLU A 308 -5.24 -27.84 -9.92
N GLN A 309 -5.31 -26.66 -9.32
CA GLN A 309 -6.01 -25.49 -9.85
C GLN A 309 -5.24 -24.78 -10.97
N LYS A 310 -4.00 -25.19 -11.26
CA LYS A 310 -3.06 -24.49 -12.15
C LYS A 310 -2.89 -23.01 -11.80
N ASN A 311 -2.98 -22.67 -10.52
CA ASN A 311 -2.84 -21.30 -10.03
C ASN A 311 -1.35 -20.95 -9.80
N LYS A 312 -0.74 -20.36 -10.81
CA LYS A 312 0.69 -19.99 -10.79
C LYS A 312 1.06 -18.99 -9.70
N VAL A 313 0.16 -18.08 -9.34
CA VAL A 313 0.43 -17.01 -8.37
C VAL A 313 0.54 -17.59 -6.96
N ILE A 314 -0.39 -18.48 -6.60
CA ILE A 314 -0.38 -19.19 -5.32
C ILE A 314 0.83 -20.12 -5.25
N ALA A 315 1.06 -20.94 -6.29
CA ALA A 315 2.18 -21.88 -6.33
C ALA A 315 3.53 -21.17 -6.09
N ARG A 316 3.76 -20.05 -6.80
CA ARG A 316 4.98 -19.24 -6.65
C ARG A 316 5.12 -18.66 -5.24
N SER A 317 4.03 -18.15 -4.68
CA SER A 317 4.03 -17.53 -3.34
C SER A 317 4.37 -18.55 -2.25
N CYS A 318 3.74 -19.73 -2.29
CA CYS A 318 4.03 -20.83 -1.37
C CYS A 318 5.48 -21.31 -1.49
N CYS A 319 5.99 -21.51 -2.72
CA CYS A 319 7.38 -21.91 -2.94
C CYS A 319 8.37 -20.86 -2.43
N SER A 320 8.06 -19.57 -2.63
CA SER A 320 8.94 -18.48 -2.18
C SER A 320 9.05 -18.41 -0.65
N LEU A 321 7.94 -18.62 0.07
CA LEU A 321 7.93 -18.72 1.53
C LEU A 321 8.62 -20.00 2.01
N LEU A 322 8.33 -21.15 1.41
CA LEU A 322 8.92 -22.44 1.81
C LEU A 322 10.46 -22.41 1.66
N SER A 323 10.96 -21.79 0.60
CA SER A 323 12.40 -21.52 0.42
C SER A 323 12.97 -20.60 1.49
N LYS A 324 12.23 -19.58 1.95
CA LYS A 324 12.68 -18.74 3.06
C LYS A 324 12.78 -19.54 4.35
N LEU A 325 11.83 -20.43 4.61
CA LEU A 325 11.85 -21.31 5.78
C LEU A 325 12.97 -22.35 5.70
N ALA A 326 13.33 -22.80 4.50
CA ALA A 326 14.46 -23.69 4.24
C ALA A 326 15.83 -23.05 4.51
N ALA A 327 15.90 -21.76 4.87
CA ALA A 327 17.13 -21.17 5.40
C ALA A 327 17.57 -21.81 6.74
N SER A 328 16.65 -22.49 7.44
CA SER A 328 16.96 -23.30 8.62
C SER A 328 17.23 -24.76 8.24
N ASP A 329 18.35 -25.34 8.67
CA ASP A 329 18.69 -26.74 8.37
C ASP A 329 17.68 -27.73 9.00
N ALA A 330 17.12 -27.39 10.16
CA ALA A 330 16.04 -28.16 10.78
C ALA A 330 14.80 -28.19 9.87
N ASN A 331 14.47 -27.05 9.24
CA ASN A 331 13.35 -26.97 8.32
C ASN A 331 13.63 -27.69 7.00
N LYS A 332 14.84 -27.63 6.44
CA LYS A 332 15.20 -28.43 5.26
C LYS A 332 14.91 -29.92 5.51
N SER A 333 15.36 -30.42 6.66
CA SER A 333 15.11 -31.80 7.08
C SER A 333 13.61 -32.10 7.17
N ALA A 334 12.83 -31.20 7.78
CA ALA A 334 11.38 -31.34 7.90
C ALA A 334 10.66 -31.32 6.52
N ILE A 335 11.09 -30.45 5.58
CA ILE A 335 10.55 -30.38 4.22
C ILE A 335 10.77 -31.72 3.50
N ILE A 336 11.97 -32.29 3.58
CA ILE A 336 12.30 -33.57 2.94
C ILE A 336 11.48 -34.70 3.57
N GLN A 337 11.45 -34.79 4.90
CA GLN A 337 10.72 -35.83 5.63
C GLN A 337 9.22 -35.81 5.33
N ARG A 338 8.65 -34.63 5.06
CA ARG A 338 7.23 -34.48 4.72
C ARG A 338 6.93 -34.70 3.24
N GLY A 339 7.91 -35.11 2.43
CA GLY A 339 7.73 -35.36 1.00
C GLY A 339 7.65 -34.08 0.16
N GLY A 340 8.31 -33.00 0.61
CA GLY A 340 8.33 -31.73 -0.13
C GLY A 340 8.96 -31.86 -1.52
N PHE A 341 10.02 -32.67 -1.66
CA PHE A 341 10.69 -32.90 -2.93
C PHE A 341 9.77 -33.51 -3.99
N ASP A 342 9.00 -34.54 -3.63
CA ASP A 342 8.05 -35.18 -4.55
C ASP A 342 6.95 -34.23 -5.00
N ARG A 343 6.48 -33.34 -4.10
CA ARG A 343 5.49 -32.31 -4.43
C ARG A 343 6.06 -31.26 -5.37
N PHE A 344 7.31 -30.83 -5.16
CA PHE A 344 7.97 -29.91 -6.08
C PHE A 344 8.14 -30.50 -7.48
N LEU A 345 8.54 -31.76 -7.60
CA LEU A 345 8.62 -32.43 -8.89
C LEU A 345 7.26 -32.48 -9.60
N LYS A 346 6.20 -32.87 -8.86
CA LYS A 346 4.83 -32.83 -9.39
C LYS A 346 4.44 -31.42 -9.83
N LEU A 347 4.76 -30.40 -9.05
CA LEU A 347 4.47 -29.01 -9.39
C LEU A 347 5.19 -28.58 -10.67
N THR A 348 6.49 -28.85 -10.80
CA THR A 348 7.27 -28.54 -12.01
C THR A 348 6.74 -29.25 -13.24
N SER A 349 6.24 -30.49 -13.11
CA SER A 349 5.62 -31.20 -14.24
C SER A 349 4.31 -30.55 -14.69
N ARG A 350 3.54 -29.95 -13.77
CA ARG A 350 2.27 -29.27 -14.05
C ARG A 350 2.46 -27.87 -14.64
N PHE A 351 3.58 -27.22 -14.31
CA PHE A 351 3.96 -25.88 -14.79
C PHE A 351 5.19 -25.92 -15.71
N SER A 352 5.39 -27.00 -16.47
CA SER A 352 6.58 -27.19 -17.33
C SER A 352 6.75 -26.09 -18.40
N GLU A 353 5.66 -25.43 -18.77
CA GLU A 353 5.63 -24.32 -19.72
C GLU A 353 5.80 -22.93 -19.06
N ASP A 354 5.94 -22.86 -17.72
CA ASP A 354 6.19 -21.62 -16.99
C ASP A 354 7.61 -21.63 -16.38
N PRO A 355 8.61 -21.09 -17.10
CA PRO A 355 9.99 -21.04 -16.63
C PRO A 355 10.17 -20.34 -15.29
N ALA A 356 9.30 -19.40 -14.91
CA ALA A 356 9.44 -18.65 -13.66
C ALA A 356 9.13 -19.53 -12.45
N ILE A 357 8.13 -20.42 -12.55
CA ILE A 357 7.84 -21.39 -11.48
C ILE A 357 8.93 -22.44 -11.42
N VAL A 358 9.31 -22.98 -12.58
CA VAL A 358 10.37 -23.99 -12.66
C VAL A 358 11.67 -23.45 -12.09
N GLN A 359 12.05 -22.21 -12.41
CA GLN A 359 13.24 -21.56 -11.89
C GLN A 359 13.13 -21.25 -10.38
N GLU A 360 11.99 -20.77 -9.88
CA GLU A 360 11.79 -20.54 -8.44
C GLU A 360 11.85 -21.85 -7.63
N VAL A 361 11.40 -22.97 -8.20
CA VAL A 361 11.52 -24.30 -7.57
C VAL A 361 12.96 -24.82 -7.67
N LEU A 362 13.59 -24.77 -8.85
CA LEU A 362 14.91 -25.36 -9.09
C LEU A 362 16.08 -24.59 -8.44
N LEU A 363 16.09 -23.25 -8.49
CA LEU A 363 17.14 -22.42 -7.86
C LEU A 363 17.24 -22.64 -6.34
N LYS A 364 16.22 -23.28 -5.75
CA LYS A 364 16.04 -23.42 -4.32
C LYS A 364 16.08 -24.89 -3.87
N LEU A 365 16.32 -25.81 -4.82
CA LEU A 365 16.65 -27.23 -4.59
C LEU A 365 18.17 -27.49 -4.56
N GLU A 366 19.01 -26.50 -4.90
CA GLU A 366 20.48 -26.64 -4.91
C GLU A 366 21.16 -26.52 -3.53
N TYR A 367 20.42 -26.53 -2.42
CA TYR A 367 20.95 -26.37 -1.05
C TYR A 367 20.49 -27.42 -0.06
#